data_AF-A0A380BV47-F1
#
_entry.id   AF-A0A380BV47-F1
#
_cell.length_a   1.000
_cell.length_b   1.000
_cell.length_c   1.000
_cell.angle_alpha   90.00
_cell.angle_beta   90.00
_cell.angle_gamma   90.00
#
_symmetry.space_group_name_H-M   'P 1'
#
loop_
_entity.id
_entity.type
_entity.pdbx_description
1 polymer ?
#
loop_
_entity_poly.entity_id
_entity_poly.type
_entity_poly.pdbx_seq_one_letter_code
_entity_poly.pdbx_strand_id
1 'polypeptide(L)'
;MMGLTPLVNGSPVDRYSFIDRQGTISGEIEEGVSTSYGMYVFYLQTSSSGDNADLYVRMVDKNSPAYQAGIRRGDRILSINGQTNIDYKTQQSQSFKLINDALNSKSMTIKFVSQTSVTTEKQIVSSLYNFDPILASKVIEQNGKKIGYLAFSSFVAIYNNRIPTAMLSSFENIFSQFEGQNITELIVDLRYNGGGSVETAEYLANRIVPASATGKRMYSYKLNRNLQAWGWAKEGGEFGPVNYAKKGTLNLNKVYFLVTESTASASELLINSLKPYFKDNQKMIGTYGADSRGNRVVENTYGKPVGFFRTSIPNTDVDLYATSFQTMNADNYGDYFAGLTPDRSTYEDYFKDFGDPQEGMIAEALHYSLNGSWLSSTSKTALASVNKLRNEKYINRQSIDTRAHANGMYKFQTGRSK
;
A
#
# COMPACT_ATOMS: atom_id res chain seq x y z
N MET A 1 -15.12 25.82 3.01
CA MET A 1 -14.08 25.24 2.15
C MET A 1 -14.19 23.73 1.96
N MET A 2 -15.06 23.00 2.68
CA MET A 2 -14.95 21.53 2.78
C MET A 2 -16.15 20.77 2.21
N GLY A 3 -15.86 19.58 1.65
CA GLY A 3 -16.82 18.51 1.38
C GLY A 3 -17.20 18.35 -0.10
N LEU A 4 -16.56 17.40 -0.78
CA LEU A 4 -17.02 16.83 -2.06
C LEU A 4 -17.64 15.45 -1.93
N THR A 5 -17.74 14.94 -0.70
CA THR A 5 -18.15 13.56 -0.51
C THR A 5 -19.64 13.39 -0.78
N PRO A 6 -20.03 12.35 -1.54
CA PRO A 6 -21.42 12.00 -1.71
C PRO A 6 -22.10 11.84 -0.34
N LEU A 7 -23.38 12.15 -0.28
CA LEU A 7 -24.20 11.78 0.86
C LEU A 7 -24.73 10.37 0.64
N VAL A 8 -24.57 9.49 1.63
CA VAL A 8 -25.28 8.22 1.70
C VAL A 8 -26.21 8.28 2.90
N ASN A 9 -27.52 8.14 2.67
CA ASN A 9 -28.57 8.27 3.69
C ASN A 9 -28.46 9.58 4.51
N GLY A 10 -28.15 10.70 3.84
CA GLY A 10 -28.04 12.02 4.48
C GLY A 10 -26.74 12.28 5.24
N SER A 11 -25.79 11.34 5.26
CA SER A 11 -24.48 11.51 5.92
C SER A 11 -23.35 11.61 4.89
N PRO A 12 -22.38 12.52 5.07
CA PRO A 12 -21.18 12.57 4.24
C PRO A 12 -20.42 11.25 4.30
N VAL A 13 -20.01 10.73 3.14
CA VAL A 13 -19.14 9.55 3.03
C VAL A 13 -17.69 9.86 3.48
N ASP A 14 -17.38 11.10 3.87
CA ASP A 14 -16.02 11.50 4.22
C ASP A 14 -15.48 10.76 5.46
N ARG A 15 -14.64 9.77 5.17
CA ARG A 15 -13.83 9.02 6.13
C ARG A 15 -12.33 9.24 5.90
N TYR A 16 -11.97 10.26 5.12
CA TYR A 16 -10.61 10.47 4.62
C TYR A 16 -9.95 11.72 5.19
N SER A 17 -10.74 12.73 5.58
CA SER A 17 -10.20 13.94 6.20
C SER A 17 -9.62 13.67 7.58
N PHE A 18 -8.47 14.26 7.91
CA PHE A 18 -7.80 14.09 9.20
C PHE A 18 -7.05 15.36 9.63
N ILE A 19 -6.53 15.33 10.86
CA ILE A 19 -5.70 16.37 11.45
C ILE A 19 -4.31 15.78 11.72
N ASP A 20 -3.26 16.45 11.27
CA ASP A 20 -1.88 16.15 11.65
C ASP A 20 -1.43 17.15 12.72
N ARG A 21 -0.99 16.66 13.88
CA ARG A 21 -0.57 17.50 15.02
C ARG A 21 0.94 17.52 15.23
N GLN A 22 1.69 16.69 14.50
CA GLN A 22 3.12 16.46 14.74
C GLN A 22 3.94 16.40 13.45
N GLY A 23 3.32 16.65 12.28
CA GLY A 23 3.99 16.67 10.98
C GLY A 23 4.59 15.32 10.57
N THR A 24 4.18 14.23 11.23
CA THR A 24 4.77 12.91 11.00
C THR A 24 4.45 12.40 9.61
N ILE A 25 3.25 12.68 9.10
CA ILE A 25 2.83 12.26 7.77
C ILE A 25 3.57 13.05 6.70
N SER A 26 3.75 14.36 6.89
CA SER A 26 4.55 15.18 5.98
C SER A 26 6.02 14.75 5.99
N GLY A 27 6.60 14.42 7.14
CA GLY A 27 7.98 13.91 7.20
C GLY A 27 8.18 12.61 6.42
N GLU A 28 7.27 11.64 6.56
CA GLU A 28 7.37 10.36 5.84
C GLU A 28 7.13 10.51 4.32
N ILE A 29 6.12 11.29 3.93
CA ILE A 29 5.71 11.41 2.52
C ILE A 29 6.55 12.43 1.76
N GLU A 30 6.85 13.59 2.36
CA GLU A 30 7.52 14.71 1.67
C GLU A 30 9.04 14.66 1.85
N GLU A 31 9.51 14.22 3.02
CA GLU A 31 10.95 14.23 3.36
C GLU A 31 11.59 12.83 3.28
N GLY A 32 10.79 11.76 3.22
CA GLY A 32 11.30 10.39 3.15
C GLY A 32 12.04 9.97 4.42
N VAL A 33 11.62 10.48 5.58
CA VAL A 33 12.17 10.11 6.89
C VAL A 33 11.07 9.60 7.80
N SER A 34 11.38 8.58 8.60
CA SER A 34 10.47 8.07 9.63
C SER A 34 11.18 7.98 10.97
N THR A 35 10.43 8.20 12.05
CA THR A 35 10.91 8.01 13.43
C THR A 35 10.10 6.90 14.07
N SER A 36 10.57 5.67 13.93
CA SER A 36 9.91 4.48 14.45
C SER A 36 10.90 3.33 14.57
N TYR A 37 10.41 2.12 14.88
CA TYR A 37 11.19 0.90 14.72
C TYR A 37 11.30 0.43 13.26
N GLY A 38 10.44 0.93 12.37
CA GLY A 38 10.26 0.44 10.99
C GLY A 38 9.77 -1.00 10.92
N MET A 39 8.96 -1.43 11.89
CA MET A 39 8.41 -2.80 11.97
C MET A 39 6.89 -2.76 11.93
N TYR A 40 6.30 -3.59 11.07
CA TYR A 40 4.87 -3.75 10.91
C TYR A 40 4.48 -5.19 11.20
N VAL A 41 3.44 -5.40 12.02
CA VAL A 41 3.05 -6.73 12.51
C VAL A 41 1.61 -7.07 12.17
N PHE A 42 1.29 -8.36 12.17
CA PHE A 42 -0.05 -8.87 11.90
C PHE A 42 -0.25 -10.23 12.58
N TYR A 43 -1.50 -10.65 12.68
CA TYR A 43 -1.83 -11.98 13.20
C TYR A 43 -2.06 -12.99 12.09
N LEU A 44 -1.38 -14.13 12.21
CA LEU A 44 -1.49 -15.24 11.27
C LEU A 44 -1.88 -16.51 12.02
N GLN A 45 -3.00 -17.09 11.64
CA GLN A 45 -3.40 -18.42 12.10
C GLN A 45 -2.65 -19.47 11.28
N THR A 46 -1.85 -20.30 11.96
CA THR A 46 -1.18 -21.46 11.36
C THR A 46 -1.81 -22.75 11.86
N SER A 47 -1.54 -23.89 11.23
CA SER A 47 -2.08 -25.17 11.71
C SER A 47 -1.61 -25.51 13.13
N SER A 48 -0.39 -25.08 13.51
CA SER A 48 0.11 -25.22 14.88
C SER A 48 -0.59 -24.32 15.90
N SER A 49 -1.28 -23.26 15.45
CA SER A 49 -1.97 -22.29 16.32
C SER A 49 -3.42 -22.68 16.65
N GLY A 50 -3.92 -23.79 16.10
CA GLY A 50 -5.31 -24.22 16.30
C GLY A 50 -6.32 -23.20 15.77
N ASP A 51 -7.31 -22.81 16.58
CA ASP A 51 -8.33 -21.80 16.27
C ASP A 51 -7.94 -20.36 16.71
N ASN A 52 -6.66 -20.17 17.02
CA ASN A 52 -6.04 -18.91 17.41
C ASN A 52 -4.96 -18.48 16.39
N ALA A 53 -4.37 -17.29 16.56
CA ALA A 53 -3.35 -16.76 15.67
C ALA A 53 -2.14 -16.21 16.44
N ASP A 54 -0.94 -16.43 15.89
CA ASP A 54 0.31 -15.91 16.42
C ASP A 54 0.66 -14.58 15.76
N LEU A 55 1.51 -13.79 16.42
CA LEU A 55 1.98 -12.50 15.93
C LEU A 55 3.20 -12.68 15.02
N TYR A 56 3.15 -12.12 13.82
CA TYR A 56 4.22 -12.17 12.83
C TYR A 56 4.59 -10.78 12.32
N VAL A 57 5.79 -10.68 11.76
CA VAL A 57 6.27 -9.48 11.08
C VAL A 57 5.75 -9.47 9.63
N ARG A 58 4.93 -8.47 9.31
CA ARG A 58 4.37 -8.26 7.97
C ARG A 58 5.39 -7.65 7.01
N MET A 59 6.13 -6.66 7.51
CA MET A 59 7.09 -5.86 6.74
C MET A 59 8.07 -5.20 7.70
N VAL A 60 9.27 -4.96 7.22
CA VAL A 60 10.29 -4.17 7.91
C VAL A 60 10.86 -3.16 6.92
N ASP A 61 10.89 -1.89 7.29
CA ASP A 61 11.49 -0.85 6.47
C ASP A 61 13.00 -1.04 6.40
N LYS A 62 13.58 -0.87 5.21
CA LYS A 62 15.03 -0.89 5.05
C LYS A 62 15.67 0.20 5.91
N ASN A 63 16.86 -0.08 6.40
CA ASN A 63 17.67 0.82 7.25
C ASN A 63 17.08 1.14 8.64
N SER A 64 15.86 0.69 8.95
CA SER A 64 15.22 0.92 10.25
C SER A 64 15.92 0.18 11.41
N PRO A 65 15.66 0.57 12.66
CA PRO A 65 16.16 -0.16 13.84
C PRO A 65 15.81 -1.65 13.83
N ALA A 66 14.59 -2.02 13.44
CA ALA A 66 14.19 -3.43 13.34
C ALA A 66 14.97 -4.17 12.24
N TYR A 67 15.21 -3.52 11.09
CA TYR A 67 16.01 -4.09 10.01
C TYR A 67 17.46 -4.34 10.46
N GLN A 68 18.05 -3.38 11.16
CA GLN A 68 19.41 -3.49 11.72
C GLN A 68 19.51 -4.57 12.81
N ALA A 69 18.43 -4.81 13.56
CA ALA A 69 18.33 -5.88 14.56
C ALA A 69 18.20 -7.29 13.93
N GLY A 70 18.09 -7.38 12.60
CA GLY A 70 17.98 -8.65 11.88
C GLY A 70 16.55 -9.15 11.72
N ILE A 71 15.55 -8.38 12.14
CA ILE A 71 14.13 -8.74 12.00
C ILE A 71 13.73 -8.63 10.53
N ARG A 72 13.02 -9.62 10.01
CA ARG A 72 12.57 -9.67 8.62
C ARG A 72 11.09 -10.03 8.53
N ARG A 73 10.49 -9.77 7.37
CA ARG A 73 9.15 -10.25 7.02
C ARG A 73 9.06 -11.76 7.24
N GLY A 74 7.94 -12.22 7.79
CA GLY A 74 7.65 -13.62 8.06
C GLY A 74 8.23 -14.15 9.37
N ASP A 75 9.05 -13.37 10.10
CA ASP A 75 9.50 -13.75 11.44
C ASP A 75 8.32 -13.82 12.41
N ARG A 76 8.28 -14.86 13.26
CA ARG A 76 7.27 -14.99 14.32
C ARG A 76 7.77 -14.34 15.58
N ILE A 77 6.97 -13.45 16.15
CA ILE A 77 7.25 -12.81 17.44
C ILE A 77 6.82 -13.78 18.55
N LEU A 78 7.73 -14.05 19.48
CA LEU A 78 7.54 -14.97 20.60
C LEU A 78 7.25 -14.22 21.91
N SER A 79 7.88 -13.06 22.10
CA SER A 79 7.59 -12.18 23.24
C SER A 79 7.98 -10.74 22.96
N ILE A 80 7.32 -9.83 23.68
CA ILE A 80 7.63 -8.40 23.72
C ILE A 80 7.80 -7.99 25.18
N ASN A 81 8.94 -7.40 25.53
CA ASN A 81 9.31 -7.02 26.90
C ASN A 81 9.13 -8.18 27.91
N GLY A 82 9.49 -9.40 27.49
CA GLY A 82 9.34 -10.62 28.28
C GLY A 82 7.91 -11.19 28.35
N GLN A 83 6.91 -10.49 27.82
CA GLN A 83 5.51 -10.95 27.79
C GLN A 83 5.26 -11.88 26.60
N THR A 84 4.77 -13.08 26.86
CA THR A 84 4.48 -14.12 25.85
C THR A 84 3.00 -14.22 25.47
N ASN A 85 2.11 -13.56 26.23
CA ASN A 85 0.67 -13.57 26.03
C ASN A 85 0.27 -12.60 24.89
N ILE A 86 0.84 -12.82 23.72
CA ILE A 86 0.78 -11.93 22.55
C ILE A 86 0.02 -12.55 21.37
N ASP A 87 -0.68 -13.66 21.58
CA ASP A 87 -1.57 -14.26 20.59
C ASP A 87 -2.85 -13.43 20.37
N TYR A 88 -3.52 -13.67 19.24
CA TYR A 88 -4.66 -12.86 18.82
C TYR A 88 -5.81 -12.87 19.82
N LYS A 89 -6.27 -14.05 20.29
CA LYS A 89 -7.44 -14.13 21.19
C LYS A 89 -7.15 -13.41 22.51
N THR A 90 -5.95 -13.60 23.07
CA THR A 90 -5.54 -12.91 24.29
C THR A 90 -5.51 -11.40 24.08
N GLN A 91 -4.86 -10.93 23.01
CA GLN A 91 -4.74 -9.51 22.74
C GLN A 91 -6.08 -8.86 22.35
N GLN A 92 -6.95 -9.56 21.62
CA GLN A 92 -8.30 -9.11 21.29
C GLN A 92 -9.12 -8.82 22.54
N SER A 93 -9.05 -9.67 23.57
CA SER A 93 -9.73 -9.45 24.85
C SER A 93 -9.25 -8.20 25.60
N GLN A 94 -8.06 -7.70 25.24
CA GLN A 94 -7.41 -6.52 25.82
C GLN A 94 -7.35 -5.34 24.84
N SER A 95 -8.14 -5.37 23.76
CA SER A 95 -8.11 -4.33 22.71
C SER A 95 -6.69 -4.05 22.16
N PHE A 96 -5.85 -5.09 22.10
CA PHE A 96 -4.47 -5.07 21.61
C PHE A 96 -3.53 -4.10 22.35
N LYS A 97 -3.89 -3.73 23.59
CA LYS A 97 -3.17 -2.70 24.35
C LYS A 97 -1.67 -2.98 24.48
N LEU A 98 -1.28 -4.21 24.83
CA LEU A 98 0.12 -4.55 25.06
C LEU A 98 0.97 -4.35 23.80
N ILE A 99 0.48 -4.82 22.65
CA ILE A 99 1.19 -4.69 21.37
C ILE A 99 1.27 -3.22 20.96
N ASN A 100 0.15 -2.48 21.06
CA ASN A 100 0.11 -1.06 20.72
C ASN A 100 1.05 -0.23 21.61
N ASP A 101 1.04 -0.45 22.92
CA ASP A 101 1.91 0.27 23.86
C ASP A 101 3.40 0.01 23.55
N ALA A 102 3.76 -1.23 23.22
CA ALA A 102 5.13 -1.56 22.87
C ALA A 102 5.56 -0.93 21.55
N LEU A 103 4.73 -0.99 20.51
CA LEU A 103 5.03 -0.36 19.22
C LEU A 103 5.17 1.17 19.32
N ASN A 104 4.49 1.79 20.29
CA ASN A 104 4.54 3.23 20.56
C ASN A 104 5.59 3.62 21.61
N SER A 105 6.30 2.65 22.22
CA SER A 105 7.34 2.95 23.20
C SER A 105 8.63 3.41 22.50
N LYS A 106 9.53 4.06 23.26
CA LYS A 106 10.85 4.47 22.76
C LYS A 106 11.80 3.27 22.56
N SER A 107 11.67 2.23 23.37
CA SER A 107 12.43 0.99 23.24
C SER A 107 11.59 -0.23 23.62
N MET A 108 11.92 -1.37 23.02
CA MET A 108 11.36 -2.67 23.41
C MET A 108 12.40 -3.78 23.27
N THR A 109 12.26 -4.83 24.07
CA THR A 109 12.96 -6.10 23.86
C THR A 109 12.02 -7.04 23.13
N ILE A 110 12.44 -7.52 21.96
CA ILE A 110 11.68 -8.45 21.12
C ILE A 110 12.42 -9.77 21.00
N LYS A 111 11.71 -10.86 21.26
CA LYS A 111 12.16 -12.22 20.98
C LYS A 111 11.38 -12.74 19.78
N PHE A 112 12.08 -13.21 18.77
CA PHE A 112 11.48 -13.70 17.53
C PHE A 112 12.20 -14.95 17.02
N VAL A 113 11.51 -15.75 16.22
CA VAL A 113 12.08 -16.88 15.49
C VAL A 113 12.04 -16.57 14.00
N SER A 114 13.20 -16.68 13.36
CA SER A 114 13.33 -16.47 11.93
C SER A 114 12.68 -17.59 11.13
N GLN A 115 12.46 -17.37 9.85
CA GLN A 115 12.01 -18.41 8.92
C GLN A 115 13.00 -19.60 8.81
N THR A 116 14.28 -19.39 9.19
CA THR A 116 15.30 -20.44 9.29
C THR A 116 15.35 -21.11 10.67
N SER A 117 14.32 -20.91 11.50
CA SER A 117 14.19 -21.46 12.85
C SER A 117 15.23 -20.97 13.86
N VAL A 118 15.92 -19.85 13.58
CA VAL A 118 16.86 -19.24 14.52
C VAL A 118 16.09 -18.33 15.48
N THR A 119 16.15 -18.63 16.77
CA THR A 119 15.56 -17.78 17.81
C THR A 119 16.55 -16.70 18.22
N THR A 120 16.10 -15.45 18.18
CA THR A 120 16.91 -14.27 18.52
C THR A 120 16.12 -13.38 19.49
N GLU A 121 16.82 -12.77 20.44
CA GLU A 121 16.28 -11.71 21.29
C GLU A 121 17.12 -10.44 21.13
N LYS A 122 16.46 -9.30 20.88
CA LYS A 122 17.11 -8.01 20.67
C LYS A 122 16.35 -6.91 21.41
N GLN A 123 17.10 -5.98 21.98
CA GLN A 123 16.54 -4.68 22.31
C GLN A 123 16.61 -3.81 21.05
N ILE A 124 15.48 -3.20 20.70
CA ILE A 124 15.39 -2.20 19.63
C ILE A 124 14.97 -0.87 20.23
N VAL A 125 15.45 0.22 19.65
CA VAL A 125 15.17 1.59 20.07
C VAL A 125 14.64 2.35 18.85
N SER A 126 13.50 3.01 19.00
CA SER A 126 12.95 3.87 17.97
C SER A 126 13.90 5.04 17.71
N SER A 127 14.21 5.29 16.45
CA SER A 127 15.10 6.37 16.02
C SER A 127 14.66 6.91 14.67
N LEU A 128 15.14 8.11 14.33
CA LEU A 128 15.04 8.64 12.97
C LEU A 128 15.86 7.76 12.02
N TYR A 129 15.31 7.41 10.86
CA TYR A 129 16.01 6.76 9.78
C TYR A 129 15.53 7.26 8.42
N ASN A 130 16.41 7.12 7.41
CA ASN A 130 16.05 7.38 6.01
C ASN A 130 15.12 6.27 5.54
N PHE A 131 13.87 6.63 5.27
CA PHE A 131 12.83 5.71 4.85
C PHE A 131 12.98 5.44 3.35
N ASP A 132 13.37 4.21 3.01
CA ASP A 132 13.38 3.71 1.63
C ASP A 132 12.09 2.91 1.40
N PRO A 133 11.11 3.44 0.64
CA PRO A 133 9.86 2.74 0.40
C PRO A 133 10.01 1.60 -0.61
N ILE A 134 11.14 1.48 -1.33
CA ILE A 134 11.33 0.38 -2.29
C ILE A 134 11.57 -0.91 -1.51
N LEU A 135 10.62 -1.83 -1.57
CA LEU A 135 10.71 -3.13 -0.92
C LEU A 135 11.58 -4.07 -1.76
N ALA A 136 11.31 -4.15 -3.06
CA ALA A 136 12.08 -4.97 -4.00
C ALA A 136 11.92 -4.49 -5.45
N SER A 137 12.97 -4.68 -6.26
CA SER A 137 12.94 -4.48 -7.71
C SER A 137 13.82 -5.53 -8.38
N LYS A 138 13.31 -6.18 -9.42
CA LYS A 138 14.08 -7.11 -10.27
C LYS A 138 13.36 -7.44 -11.57
N VAL A 139 14.07 -8.10 -12.49
CA VAL A 139 13.47 -8.75 -13.65
C VAL A 139 13.31 -10.24 -13.35
N ILE A 140 12.09 -10.75 -13.51
CA ILE A 140 11.75 -12.16 -13.39
C ILE A 140 11.73 -12.75 -14.80
N GLU A 141 12.55 -13.77 -15.02
CA GLU A 141 12.56 -14.52 -16.27
C GLU A 141 11.73 -15.80 -16.13
N GLN A 142 10.77 -16.01 -17.04
CA GLN A 142 9.96 -17.22 -17.04
C GLN A 142 9.59 -17.62 -18.47
N ASN A 143 9.93 -18.84 -18.89
CA ASN A 143 9.71 -19.35 -20.25
C ASN A 143 10.16 -18.37 -21.35
N GLY A 144 11.33 -17.74 -21.16
CA GLY A 144 11.90 -16.78 -22.12
C GLY A 144 11.26 -15.38 -22.12
N LYS A 145 10.21 -15.15 -21.31
CA LYS A 145 9.67 -13.79 -21.07
C LYS A 145 10.40 -13.11 -19.93
N LYS A 146 10.66 -11.81 -20.09
CA LYS A 146 11.21 -10.92 -19.05
C LYS A 146 10.10 -10.02 -18.50
N ILE A 147 9.83 -10.15 -17.21
CA ILE A 147 8.76 -9.44 -16.51
C ILE A 147 9.42 -8.57 -15.44
N GLY A 148 9.20 -7.26 -15.50
CA GLY A 148 9.64 -6.37 -14.42
C GLY A 148 8.82 -6.61 -13.17
N TYR A 149 9.44 -6.52 -12.01
CA TYR A 149 8.77 -6.55 -10.71
C TYR A 149 9.25 -5.36 -9.89
N LEU A 150 8.30 -4.56 -9.39
CA LEU A 150 8.56 -3.39 -8.54
C LEU A 150 7.57 -3.40 -7.36
N ALA A 151 8.09 -3.48 -6.14
CA ALA A 151 7.33 -3.40 -4.91
C ALA A 151 7.76 -2.21 -4.08
N PHE A 152 6.79 -1.41 -3.61
CA PHE A 152 7.08 -0.27 -2.75
C PHE A 152 5.91 0.08 -1.81
N SER A 153 6.25 0.50 -0.59
CA SER A 153 5.30 0.68 0.52
C SER A 153 4.66 2.07 0.60
N SER A 154 5.21 3.08 -0.08
CA SER A 154 4.69 4.45 -0.05
C SER A 154 5.08 5.25 -1.27
N PHE A 155 4.22 6.16 -1.72
CA PHE A 155 4.55 7.18 -2.74
C PHE A 155 5.27 8.35 -2.08
N VAL A 156 6.53 8.17 -1.69
CA VAL A 156 7.38 9.27 -1.20
C VAL A 156 7.64 10.27 -2.33
N ALA A 157 7.71 11.56 -2.01
CA ALA A 157 7.92 12.63 -2.97
C ALA A 157 9.24 12.48 -3.73
N ILE A 158 9.19 12.64 -5.05
CA ILE A 158 10.36 12.61 -5.94
C ILE A 158 11.02 13.99 -6.08
N TYR A 159 10.33 15.05 -5.69
CA TYR A 159 10.88 16.39 -5.52
C TYR A 159 10.49 16.98 -4.17
N ASN A 160 11.39 17.75 -3.58
CA ASN A 160 11.10 18.64 -2.46
C ASN A 160 11.55 20.05 -2.86
N ASN A 161 10.62 21.00 -2.93
CA ASN A 161 10.89 22.37 -3.40
C ASN A 161 11.65 22.40 -4.75
N ARG A 162 11.23 21.55 -5.69
CA ARG A 162 11.83 21.36 -7.03
C ARG A 162 13.23 20.74 -7.04
N ILE A 163 13.74 20.32 -5.89
CA ILE A 163 15.00 19.60 -5.78
C ILE A 163 14.71 18.08 -5.86
N PRO A 164 15.33 17.34 -6.80
CA PRO A 164 15.23 15.89 -6.85
C PRO A 164 15.57 15.21 -5.53
N THR A 165 14.74 14.26 -5.10
CA THR A 165 15.02 13.43 -3.91
C THR A 165 15.72 12.13 -4.30
N ALA A 166 16.22 11.37 -3.30
CA ALA A 166 16.77 10.03 -3.52
C ALA A 166 15.75 9.05 -4.14
N MET A 167 14.45 9.31 -3.94
CA MET A 167 13.38 8.52 -4.52
C MET A 167 13.35 8.63 -6.04
N LEU A 168 13.54 9.84 -6.59
CA LEU A 168 13.60 10.02 -8.05
C LEU A 168 14.75 9.21 -8.66
N SER A 169 15.95 9.33 -8.08
CA SER A 169 17.12 8.58 -8.53
C SER A 169 16.90 7.06 -8.45
N SER A 170 16.23 6.58 -7.41
CA SER A 170 15.91 5.17 -7.25
C SER A 170 14.98 4.67 -8.36
N PHE A 171 13.92 5.42 -8.67
CA PHE A 171 13.04 5.06 -9.78
C PHE A 171 13.72 5.17 -11.15
N GLU A 172 14.50 6.23 -11.42
CA GLU A 172 15.25 6.34 -12.68
C GLU A 172 16.19 5.14 -12.90
N ASN A 173 16.90 4.71 -11.86
CA ASN A 173 17.76 3.53 -11.91
C ASN A 173 16.97 2.25 -12.20
N ILE A 174 15.86 2.02 -11.48
CA ILE A 174 15.01 0.84 -11.66
C ILE A 174 14.45 0.78 -13.09
N PHE A 175 13.89 1.88 -13.58
CA PHE A 175 13.31 1.89 -14.91
C PHE A 175 14.36 1.83 -16.02
N SER A 176 15.56 2.40 -15.82
CA SER A 176 16.69 2.22 -16.75
C SER A 176 17.12 0.76 -16.83
N GLN A 177 17.13 0.03 -15.71
CA GLN A 177 17.40 -1.42 -15.70
C GLN A 177 16.32 -2.20 -16.45
N PHE A 178 15.04 -1.88 -16.23
CA PHE A 178 13.93 -2.50 -16.93
C PHE A 178 14.00 -2.26 -18.45
N GLU A 179 14.40 -1.06 -18.87
CA GLU A 179 14.61 -0.69 -20.29
C GLU A 179 15.76 -1.47 -20.89
N GLY A 180 16.92 -1.52 -20.22
CA GLY A 180 18.07 -2.32 -20.67
C GLY A 180 17.76 -3.82 -20.77
N GLN A 181 16.80 -4.31 -19.98
CA GLN A 181 16.33 -5.69 -20.02
C GLN A 181 15.16 -5.93 -21.00
N ASN A 182 14.66 -4.88 -21.66
CA ASN A 182 13.57 -4.95 -22.64
C ASN A 182 12.33 -5.70 -22.11
N ILE A 183 11.91 -5.41 -20.87
CA ILE A 183 10.69 -6.00 -20.33
C ILE A 183 9.47 -5.53 -21.14
N THR A 184 8.48 -6.42 -21.29
CA THR A 184 7.21 -6.11 -21.97
C THR A 184 6.00 -6.19 -21.05
N GLU A 185 6.17 -6.78 -19.87
CA GLU A 185 5.16 -6.87 -18.82
C GLU A 185 5.77 -6.38 -17.50
N LEU A 186 4.96 -5.74 -16.65
CA LEU A 186 5.39 -5.21 -15.34
C LEU A 186 4.39 -5.61 -14.25
N ILE A 187 4.90 -6.13 -13.15
CA ILE A 187 4.17 -6.33 -11.90
C ILE A 187 4.52 -5.17 -10.96
N VAL A 188 3.52 -4.41 -10.53
CA VAL A 188 3.63 -3.34 -9.55
C VAL A 188 2.92 -3.78 -8.27
N ASP A 189 3.70 -4.03 -7.23
CA ASP A 189 3.19 -4.48 -5.94
C ASP A 189 2.93 -3.30 -5.00
N LEU A 190 1.64 -3.01 -4.82
CA LEU A 190 1.09 -1.92 -4.01
C LEU A 190 0.32 -2.49 -2.81
N ARG A 191 0.54 -3.76 -2.46
CA ARG A 191 -0.32 -4.50 -1.52
C ARG A 191 -0.40 -3.85 -0.15
N TYR A 192 0.63 -3.11 0.28
CA TYR A 192 0.67 -2.37 1.55
C TYR A 192 0.77 -0.85 1.38
N ASN A 193 0.51 -0.33 0.17
CA ASN A 193 0.78 1.05 -0.15
C ASN A 193 -0.47 1.95 0.02
N GLY A 194 -0.49 2.71 1.11
CA GLY A 194 -1.57 3.65 1.44
C GLY A 194 -1.60 4.94 0.61
N GLY A 195 -0.71 5.08 -0.38
CA GLY A 195 -0.59 6.25 -1.25
C GLY A 195 0.57 7.14 -0.86
N GLY A 196 0.39 8.46 -1.00
CA GLY A 196 1.43 9.46 -0.79
C GLY A 196 1.35 10.58 -1.84
N SER A 197 2.49 11.04 -2.31
CA SER A 197 2.65 12.09 -3.31
C SER A 197 1.97 11.73 -4.63
N VAL A 198 1.10 12.63 -5.09
CA VAL A 198 0.46 12.56 -6.42
C VAL A 198 1.51 12.73 -7.53
N GLU A 199 2.51 13.58 -7.32
CA GLU A 199 3.61 13.80 -8.27
C GLU A 199 4.38 12.50 -8.56
N THR A 200 4.61 11.69 -7.52
CA THR A 200 5.23 10.36 -7.68
C THR A 200 4.33 9.41 -8.47
N ALA A 201 3.00 9.47 -8.27
CA ALA A 201 2.07 8.66 -9.06
C ALA A 201 2.04 9.09 -10.54
N GLU A 202 2.06 10.39 -10.83
CA GLU A 202 2.17 10.90 -12.19
C GLU A 202 3.47 10.46 -12.86
N TYR A 203 4.60 10.54 -12.16
CA TYR A 203 5.88 10.10 -12.67
C TYR A 203 5.85 8.61 -13.03
N LEU A 204 5.36 7.75 -12.13
CA LEU A 204 5.25 6.31 -12.39
C LEU A 204 4.27 6.02 -13.53
N ALA A 205 3.15 6.72 -13.59
CA ALA A 205 2.19 6.60 -14.68
C ALA A 205 2.86 6.94 -16.03
N ASN A 206 3.69 7.99 -16.07
CA ASN A 206 4.45 8.38 -17.26
C ASN A 206 5.56 7.38 -17.63
N ARG A 207 6.17 6.66 -16.68
CA ARG A 207 7.11 5.56 -16.98
C ARG A 207 6.39 4.33 -17.55
N ILE A 208 5.17 4.05 -17.07
CA ILE A 208 4.44 2.79 -17.34
C ILE A 208 3.55 2.85 -18.59
N VAL A 209 2.91 3.99 -18.85
CA VAL A 209 1.91 4.12 -19.92
C VAL A 209 2.49 3.79 -21.30
N PRO A 210 1.70 3.25 -22.26
CA PRO A 210 2.16 3.09 -23.64
C PRO A 210 2.46 4.43 -24.31
N ALA A 211 3.42 4.47 -25.25
CA ALA A 211 3.81 5.69 -25.96
C ALA A 211 2.62 6.40 -26.66
N SER A 212 1.64 5.63 -27.13
CA SER A 212 0.39 6.10 -27.76
C SER A 212 -0.55 6.90 -26.85
N ALA A 213 -0.26 6.94 -25.54
CA ALA A 213 -1.00 7.75 -24.58
C ALA A 213 -0.43 9.16 -24.40
N THR A 214 0.76 9.44 -24.92
CA THR A 214 1.39 10.77 -24.81
C THR A 214 0.45 11.87 -25.32
N GLY A 215 0.30 12.94 -24.55
CA GLY A 215 -0.63 14.04 -24.83
C GLY A 215 -2.10 13.75 -24.50
N LYS A 216 -2.47 12.50 -24.15
CA LYS A 216 -3.83 12.13 -23.75
C LYS A 216 -4.03 12.29 -22.25
N ARG A 217 -5.29 12.37 -21.82
CA ARG A 217 -5.69 12.61 -20.43
C ARG A 217 -5.19 11.52 -19.49
N MET A 218 -4.41 11.89 -18.47
CA MET A 218 -4.09 11.01 -17.35
C MET A 218 -5.26 10.98 -16.38
N TYR A 219 -5.57 12.14 -15.81
CA TYR A 219 -6.74 12.33 -14.98
C TYR A 219 -7.16 13.81 -14.96
N SER A 220 -8.34 14.07 -14.42
CA SER A 220 -8.87 15.40 -14.18
C SER A 220 -9.48 15.51 -12.80
N TYR A 221 -9.65 16.75 -12.34
CA TYR A 221 -10.20 17.03 -11.04
C TYR A 221 -11.69 17.35 -11.12
N LYS A 222 -12.46 16.76 -10.23
CA LYS A 222 -13.79 17.23 -9.85
C LYS A 222 -13.64 18.02 -8.56
N LEU A 223 -14.02 19.29 -8.61
CA LEU A 223 -13.79 20.27 -7.56
C LEU A 223 -15.10 20.79 -6.97
N ASN A 224 -15.07 21.30 -5.74
CA ASN A 224 -16.22 22.01 -5.20
C ASN A 224 -16.41 23.37 -5.89
N ARG A 225 -17.62 23.94 -5.78
CA ARG A 225 -18.00 25.19 -6.45
C ARG A 225 -17.07 26.38 -6.16
N ASN A 226 -16.46 26.43 -4.97
CA ASN A 226 -15.59 27.55 -4.59
C ASN A 226 -14.25 27.46 -5.32
N LEU A 227 -13.62 26.27 -5.33
CA LEU A 227 -12.35 26.06 -6.06
C LEU A 227 -12.52 26.28 -7.57
N GLN A 228 -13.67 25.91 -8.13
CA GLN A 228 -14.01 26.23 -9.52
C GLN A 228 -14.11 27.74 -9.74
N ALA A 229 -14.83 28.46 -8.87
CA ALA A 229 -15.00 29.91 -8.96
C ALA A 229 -13.67 30.68 -8.82
N TRP A 230 -12.70 30.15 -8.08
CA TRP A 230 -11.35 30.72 -7.97
C TRP A 230 -10.46 30.45 -9.18
N GLY A 231 -10.96 29.74 -10.20
CA GLY A 231 -10.25 29.49 -11.45
C GLY A 231 -9.20 28.38 -11.38
N TRP A 232 -9.19 27.59 -10.30
CA TRP A 232 -8.18 26.55 -10.09
C TRP A 232 -8.33 25.35 -11.04
N ALA A 233 -9.51 25.16 -11.63
CA ALA A 233 -9.81 24.07 -12.56
C ALA A 233 -9.30 24.27 -14.00
N LYS A 234 -8.73 25.45 -14.30
CA LYS A 234 -8.30 25.79 -15.67
C LYS A 234 -7.04 25.01 -16.06
N GLU A 235 -6.84 24.79 -17.35
CA GLU A 235 -5.60 24.21 -17.87
C GLU A 235 -4.38 25.03 -17.43
N GLY A 236 -3.36 24.36 -16.91
CA GLY A 236 -2.19 24.99 -16.28
C GLY A 236 -2.44 25.60 -14.89
N GLY A 237 -3.67 25.54 -14.36
CA GLY A 237 -3.98 25.87 -12.98
C GLY A 237 -3.67 24.72 -12.02
N GLU A 238 -3.69 25.02 -10.70
CA GLU A 238 -3.37 24.08 -9.61
C GLU A 238 -4.10 22.74 -9.72
N PHE A 239 -5.38 22.78 -10.13
CA PHE A 239 -6.23 21.61 -10.33
C PHE A 239 -6.74 21.51 -11.77
N GLY A 240 -5.88 21.91 -12.72
CA GLY A 240 -6.11 21.71 -14.14
C GLY A 240 -6.02 20.24 -14.53
N PRO A 241 -6.54 19.87 -15.71
CA PRO A 241 -6.37 18.51 -16.22
C PRO A 241 -4.91 18.13 -16.42
N VAL A 242 -4.56 16.88 -16.07
CA VAL A 242 -3.21 16.33 -16.23
C VAL A 242 -3.18 15.39 -17.43
N ASN A 243 -2.25 15.59 -18.34
CA ASN A 243 -2.05 14.71 -19.51
C ASN A 243 -0.74 13.92 -19.37
N TYR A 244 -0.69 12.75 -20.01
CA TYR A 244 0.51 11.93 -20.05
C TYR A 244 1.63 12.60 -20.84
N ALA A 245 2.83 12.54 -20.29
CA ALA A 245 4.09 12.84 -20.96
C ALA A 245 5.01 11.64 -20.76
N LYS A 246 4.96 10.66 -21.68
CA LYS A 246 5.71 9.40 -21.58
C LYS A 246 7.18 9.68 -21.24
N LYS A 247 7.69 8.98 -20.24
CA LYS A 247 9.09 8.99 -19.83
C LYS A 247 9.73 7.63 -20.12
N GLY A 248 10.95 7.66 -20.65
CA GLY A 248 11.68 6.45 -21.01
C GLY A 248 11.12 5.71 -22.24
N THR A 249 11.71 4.56 -22.53
CA THR A 249 11.45 3.76 -23.74
C THR A 249 10.67 2.48 -23.48
N LEU A 250 10.36 2.15 -22.21
CA LEU A 250 9.51 0.98 -21.91
C LEU A 250 8.22 1.01 -22.71
N ASN A 251 7.98 -0.07 -23.45
CA ASN A 251 6.77 -0.30 -24.22
C ASN A 251 6.05 -1.53 -23.66
N LEU A 252 5.38 -1.33 -22.52
CA LEU A 252 4.66 -2.39 -21.83
C LEU A 252 3.37 -2.70 -22.58
N ASN A 253 3.13 -3.99 -22.86
CA ASN A 253 1.86 -4.44 -23.41
C ASN A 253 0.87 -4.85 -22.31
N LYS A 254 1.36 -5.09 -21.08
CA LYS A 254 0.56 -5.55 -19.95
C LYS A 254 1.15 -5.09 -18.60
N VAL A 255 0.27 -4.78 -17.66
CA VAL A 255 0.64 -4.41 -16.29
C VAL A 255 -0.24 -5.15 -15.29
N TYR A 256 0.38 -5.62 -14.20
CA TYR A 256 -0.29 -6.26 -13.07
C TYR A 256 -0.12 -5.38 -11.84
N PHE A 257 -1.18 -5.24 -11.05
CA PHE A 257 -1.13 -4.59 -9.75
C PHE A 257 -1.47 -5.59 -8.67
N LEU A 258 -0.60 -5.71 -7.66
CA LEU A 258 -0.88 -6.50 -6.46
C LEU A 258 -1.41 -5.55 -5.39
N VAL A 259 -2.61 -5.82 -4.87
CA VAL A 259 -3.35 -4.87 -4.01
C VAL A 259 -3.99 -5.56 -2.80
N THR A 260 -4.32 -4.80 -1.77
CA THR A 260 -5.20 -5.23 -0.65
C THR A 260 -6.09 -4.06 -0.24
N GLU A 261 -6.88 -4.22 0.83
CA GLU A 261 -7.58 -3.10 1.47
C GLU A 261 -6.66 -1.96 1.94
N SER A 262 -5.35 -2.21 2.11
CA SER A 262 -4.36 -1.19 2.45
C SER A 262 -3.96 -0.32 1.25
N THR A 263 -4.27 -0.74 0.02
CA THR A 263 -3.95 0.03 -1.19
C THR A 263 -4.88 1.22 -1.31
N ALA A 264 -4.34 2.45 -1.26
CA ALA A 264 -5.17 3.66 -1.18
C ALA A 264 -4.61 4.86 -1.97
N SER A 265 -5.48 5.82 -2.27
CA SER A 265 -5.09 7.19 -2.67
C SER A 265 -4.22 7.23 -3.93
N ALA A 266 -2.97 7.71 -3.86
CA ALA A 266 -2.05 7.78 -4.99
C ALA A 266 -1.83 6.41 -5.68
N SER A 267 -1.87 5.31 -4.91
CA SER A 267 -1.86 3.95 -5.45
C SER A 267 -3.06 3.69 -6.37
N GLU A 268 -4.26 4.04 -5.89
CA GLU A 268 -5.51 3.87 -6.64
C GLU A 268 -5.58 4.83 -7.83
N LEU A 269 -5.03 6.04 -7.70
CA LEU A 269 -4.91 7.00 -8.80
C LEU A 269 -4.01 6.43 -9.92
N LEU A 270 -2.85 5.86 -9.59
CA LEU A 270 -1.96 5.23 -10.57
C LEU A 270 -2.70 4.12 -11.33
N ILE A 271 -3.35 3.21 -10.59
CA ILE A 271 -4.13 2.10 -11.16
C ILE A 271 -5.26 2.65 -12.05
N ASN A 272 -6.05 3.59 -11.54
CA ASN A 272 -7.23 4.09 -12.24
C ASN A 272 -6.89 4.90 -13.50
N SER A 273 -5.81 5.68 -13.46
CA SER A 273 -5.38 6.52 -14.59
C SER A 273 -4.85 5.71 -15.76
N LEU A 274 -4.18 4.59 -15.49
CA LEU A 274 -3.64 3.69 -16.51
C LEU A 274 -4.70 2.80 -17.17
N LYS A 275 -5.84 2.55 -16.48
CA LYS A 275 -6.87 1.60 -16.92
C LYS A 275 -7.41 1.88 -18.33
N PRO A 276 -7.74 3.12 -18.74
CA PRO A 276 -8.23 3.41 -20.10
C PRO A 276 -7.24 3.04 -21.21
N TYR A 277 -5.94 3.04 -20.91
CA TYR A 277 -4.86 2.84 -21.87
C TYR A 277 -4.40 1.38 -21.98
N PHE A 278 -4.53 0.60 -20.91
CA PHE A 278 -4.23 -0.83 -20.90
C PHE A 278 -5.48 -1.71 -21.08
N LYS A 279 -6.67 -1.23 -20.71
CA LYS A 279 -7.94 -1.96 -20.77
C LYS A 279 -7.83 -3.35 -20.12
N ASP A 280 -8.05 -4.41 -20.88
CA ASP A 280 -7.96 -5.80 -20.41
C ASP A 280 -6.53 -6.26 -20.10
N ASN A 281 -5.52 -5.53 -20.59
CA ASN A 281 -4.11 -5.77 -20.29
C ASN A 281 -3.64 -5.12 -18.98
N GLN A 282 -4.54 -4.46 -18.24
CA GLN A 282 -4.28 -4.12 -16.84
C GLN A 282 -5.05 -5.08 -15.96
N LYS A 283 -4.31 -5.83 -15.14
CA LYS A 283 -4.86 -6.82 -14.21
C LYS A 283 -4.57 -6.45 -12.76
N MET A 284 -5.55 -6.62 -11.90
CA MET A 284 -5.43 -6.47 -10.46
C MET A 284 -5.59 -7.81 -9.76
N ILE A 285 -4.60 -8.15 -8.93
CA ILE A 285 -4.62 -9.35 -8.10
C ILE A 285 -4.67 -8.88 -6.64
N GLY A 286 -5.69 -9.33 -5.93
CA GLY A 286 -5.93 -8.97 -4.54
C GLY A 286 -6.04 -10.15 -3.61
N THR A 287 -6.49 -9.86 -2.40
CA THR A 287 -6.70 -10.83 -1.32
C THR A 287 -8.18 -11.12 -1.11
N TYR A 288 -8.45 -12.04 -0.18
CA TYR A 288 -9.80 -12.29 0.33
C TYR A 288 -9.93 -11.73 1.74
N GLY A 289 -11.06 -11.07 1.99
CA GLY A 289 -11.50 -10.68 3.32
C GLY A 289 -12.53 -11.66 3.89
N ALA A 290 -13.12 -11.29 5.02
CA ALA A 290 -14.23 -12.00 5.63
C ALA A 290 -15.38 -11.03 5.95
N ASP A 291 -16.63 -11.43 5.67
CA ASP A 291 -17.81 -10.68 6.11
C ASP A 291 -18.05 -10.83 7.63
N SER A 292 -19.07 -10.16 8.16
CA SER A 292 -19.43 -10.22 9.59
C SER A 292 -19.82 -11.61 10.09
N ARG A 293 -20.09 -12.56 9.19
CA ARG A 293 -20.40 -13.96 9.48
C ARG A 293 -19.19 -14.88 9.25
N GLY A 294 -18.05 -14.33 8.86
CA GLY A 294 -16.82 -15.07 8.57
C GLY A 294 -16.80 -15.71 7.17
N ASN A 295 -17.74 -15.37 6.29
CA ASN A 295 -17.72 -15.87 4.91
C ASN A 295 -16.67 -15.12 4.11
N ARG A 296 -15.99 -15.86 3.23
CA ARG A 296 -14.98 -15.31 2.34
C ARG A 296 -15.61 -14.34 1.33
N VAL A 297 -15.06 -13.13 1.24
CA VAL A 297 -15.45 -12.11 0.26
C VAL A 297 -14.24 -11.56 -0.48
N VAL A 298 -14.45 -11.02 -1.67
CA VAL A 298 -13.40 -10.26 -2.38
C VAL A 298 -13.08 -9.01 -1.57
N GLU A 299 -11.80 -8.75 -1.38
CA GLU A 299 -11.31 -7.54 -0.72
C GLU A 299 -10.93 -6.50 -1.78
N ASN A 300 -11.67 -5.41 -1.80
CA ASN A 300 -11.35 -4.27 -2.66
C ASN A 300 -10.18 -3.46 -2.07
N THR A 301 -9.63 -2.54 -2.87
CA THR A 301 -8.75 -1.49 -2.34
C THR A 301 -9.50 -0.56 -1.36
N TYR A 302 -8.80 0.35 -0.68
CA TYR A 302 -9.38 1.19 0.37
C TYR A 302 -10.54 2.09 -0.10
N GLY A 303 -10.49 2.52 -1.35
CA GLY A 303 -11.49 3.36 -1.98
C GLY A 303 -11.36 4.82 -1.61
N LYS A 304 -10.23 5.45 -1.89
CA LYS A 304 -9.99 6.89 -1.70
C LYS A 304 -9.73 7.58 -3.04
N PRO A 305 -10.77 7.90 -3.83
CA PRO A 305 -10.65 8.66 -5.08
C PRO A 305 -10.46 10.16 -4.88
N VAL A 306 -10.23 10.60 -3.64
CA VAL A 306 -10.18 12.00 -3.23
C VAL A 306 -8.82 12.35 -2.66
N GLY A 307 -8.46 13.62 -2.82
CA GLY A 307 -7.26 14.19 -2.24
C GLY A 307 -7.54 15.45 -1.43
N PHE A 308 -6.48 15.94 -0.83
CA PHE A 308 -6.46 17.09 0.07
C PHE A 308 -5.20 17.90 -0.19
N PHE A 309 -5.21 19.14 0.26
CA PHE A 309 -4.01 19.96 0.40
C PHE A 309 -3.93 20.41 1.86
N ARG A 310 -2.70 20.58 2.34
CA ARG A 310 -2.42 21.00 3.72
C ARG A 310 -3.04 22.37 3.97
N THR A 311 -3.80 22.49 5.06
CA THR A 311 -4.28 23.79 5.57
C THR A 311 -3.82 23.95 7.00
N SER A 312 -2.81 24.78 7.22
CA SER A 312 -2.31 25.04 8.58
C SER A 312 -3.32 25.83 9.39
N ILE A 313 -3.59 25.36 10.61
CA ILE A 313 -4.47 26.04 11.56
C ILE A 313 -3.65 27.14 12.26
N PRO A 314 -4.01 28.42 12.10
CA PRO A 314 -3.23 29.52 12.67
C PRO A 314 -3.04 29.38 14.19
N ASN A 315 -1.85 29.76 14.67
CA ASN A 315 -1.46 29.71 16.08
C ASN A 315 -1.45 28.30 16.71
N THR A 316 -1.26 27.26 15.89
CA THR A 316 -1.11 25.87 16.35
C THR A 316 -0.11 25.12 15.45
N ASP A 317 0.47 24.02 15.94
CA ASP A 317 1.28 23.09 15.13
C ASP A 317 0.40 22.04 14.44
N VAL A 318 -0.81 22.44 14.05
CA VAL A 318 -1.84 21.54 13.58
C VAL A 318 -2.20 21.85 12.14
N ASP A 319 -2.18 20.81 11.31
CA ASP A 319 -2.58 20.87 9.92
C ASP A 319 -3.88 20.11 9.69
N LEU A 320 -4.81 20.75 8.97
CA LEU A 320 -6.04 20.14 8.49
C LEU A 320 -5.83 19.60 7.07
N TYR A 321 -6.12 18.33 6.89
CA TYR A 321 -6.22 17.66 5.59
C TYR A 321 -7.67 17.33 5.33
N ALA A 322 -8.40 18.26 4.72
CA ALA A 322 -9.81 18.09 4.36
C ALA A 322 -9.93 17.64 2.90
N THR A 323 -10.86 16.72 2.61
CA THR A 323 -11.15 16.30 1.24
C THR A 323 -11.56 17.50 0.38
N SER A 324 -10.76 17.78 -0.65
CA SER A 324 -10.83 19.01 -1.44
C SER A 324 -11.16 18.77 -2.91
N PHE A 325 -10.72 17.63 -3.45
CA PHE A 325 -10.92 17.26 -4.85
C PHE A 325 -11.12 15.75 -4.99
N GLN A 326 -11.79 15.34 -6.07
CA GLN A 326 -11.85 13.96 -6.55
C GLN A 326 -11.11 13.87 -7.89
N THR A 327 -10.43 12.75 -8.16
CA THR A 327 -9.77 12.51 -9.46
C THR A 327 -10.62 11.57 -10.34
N MET A 328 -10.62 11.85 -11.64
CA MET A 328 -11.34 11.07 -12.67
C MET A 328 -10.38 10.72 -13.81
N ASN A 329 -10.33 9.46 -14.22
CA ASN A 329 -9.46 9.03 -15.33
C ASN A 329 -9.95 9.54 -16.70
N ALA A 330 -9.30 9.10 -17.79
CA ALA A 330 -9.66 9.50 -19.15
C ALA A 330 -11.09 9.13 -19.58
N ASP A 331 -11.70 8.12 -18.93
CA ASP A 331 -13.08 7.69 -19.17
C ASP A 331 -14.07 8.43 -18.24
N ASN A 332 -13.61 9.48 -17.55
CA ASN A 332 -14.34 10.21 -16.50
C ASN A 332 -14.77 9.33 -15.32
N TYR A 333 -14.09 8.21 -15.08
CA TYR A 333 -14.37 7.34 -13.95
C TYR A 333 -13.50 7.70 -12.73
N GLY A 334 -14.16 7.96 -11.61
CA GLY A 334 -13.52 8.26 -10.32
C GLY A 334 -14.32 7.80 -9.10
N ASP A 335 -15.46 7.12 -9.28
CA ASP A 335 -16.40 6.83 -8.19
C ASP A 335 -16.09 5.50 -7.47
N TYR A 336 -14.80 5.18 -7.28
CA TYR A 336 -14.35 3.97 -6.57
C TYR A 336 -14.29 4.15 -5.04
N PHE A 337 -15.28 4.82 -4.44
CA PHE A 337 -15.37 5.00 -2.97
C PHE A 337 -15.52 3.67 -2.20
N ALA A 338 -15.97 2.61 -2.86
CA ALA A 338 -16.02 1.24 -2.34
C ALA A 338 -14.72 0.44 -2.58
N GLY A 339 -13.70 1.09 -3.15
CA GLY A 339 -12.47 0.45 -3.60
C GLY A 339 -12.56 -0.05 -5.04
N LEU A 340 -11.40 -0.17 -5.66
CA LEU A 340 -11.19 -0.87 -6.93
C LEU A 340 -11.23 -2.38 -6.66
N THR A 341 -12.04 -3.09 -7.45
CA THR A 341 -12.22 -4.53 -7.32
C THR A 341 -11.13 -5.29 -8.09
N PRO A 342 -10.40 -6.23 -7.45
CA PRO A 342 -9.44 -7.08 -8.15
C PRO A 342 -10.10 -7.97 -9.22
N ASP A 343 -9.40 -8.20 -10.33
CA ASP A 343 -9.79 -9.21 -11.33
C ASP A 343 -9.66 -10.64 -10.76
N ARG A 344 -8.77 -10.83 -9.79
CA ARG A 344 -8.49 -12.11 -9.15
C ARG A 344 -8.14 -11.91 -7.68
N SER A 345 -8.75 -12.71 -6.81
CA SER A 345 -8.31 -12.85 -5.42
C SER A 345 -7.53 -14.14 -5.21
N THR A 346 -6.48 -14.06 -4.40
CA THR A 346 -5.67 -15.20 -3.94
C THR A 346 -5.24 -14.96 -2.49
N TYR A 347 -4.39 -15.83 -1.95
CA TYR A 347 -3.81 -15.63 -0.63
C TYR A 347 -2.35 -15.23 -0.77
N GLU A 348 -1.98 -14.21 -0.01
CA GLU A 348 -0.59 -13.83 0.22
C GLU A 348 0.18 -14.97 0.89
N ASP A 349 1.43 -15.19 0.47
CA ASP A 349 2.36 -16.06 1.18
C ASP A 349 3.31 -15.19 2.02
N TYR A 350 3.05 -15.15 3.33
CA TYR A 350 3.84 -14.35 4.27
C TYR A 350 5.23 -14.93 4.56
N PHE A 351 5.49 -16.16 4.14
CA PHE A 351 6.78 -16.84 4.26
C PHE A 351 7.61 -16.74 2.97
N LYS A 352 7.12 -15.95 2.01
CA LYS A 352 7.84 -15.59 0.79
C LYS A 352 8.06 -14.08 0.80
N ASP A 353 9.28 -13.68 0.48
CA ASP A 353 9.65 -12.28 0.48
C ASP A 353 9.18 -11.59 -0.81
N PHE A 354 9.18 -10.26 -0.80
CA PHE A 354 8.82 -9.48 -1.98
C PHE A 354 9.70 -9.85 -3.17
N GLY A 355 9.05 -10.10 -4.30
CA GLY A 355 9.72 -10.50 -5.54
C GLY A 355 9.96 -12.01 -5.66
N ASP A 356 9.78 -12.83 -4.63
CA ASP A 356 9.87 -14.29 -4.80
C ASP A 356 8.81 -14.76 -5.82
N PRO A 357 9.19 -15.38 -6.95
CA PRO A 357 8.23 -15.86 -7.96
C PRO A 357 7.22 -16.89 -7.44
N GLN A 358 7.51 -17.52 -6.30
CA GLN A 358 6.63 -18.48 -5.62
C GLN A 358 5.66 -17.82 -4.63
N GLU A 359 5.80 -16.52 -4.35
CA GLU A 359 4.83 -15.79 -3.51
C GLU A 359 3.45 -15.81 -4.18
N GLY A 360 2.38 -16.03 -3.40
CA GLY A 360 1.06 -16.37 -3.92
C GLY A 360 0.45 -15.37 -4.91
N MET A 361 0.64 -14.07 -4.71
CA MET A 361 0.12 -13.03 -5.61
C MET A 361 1.01 -12.87 -6.84
N ILE A 362 2.34 -12.93 -6.67
CA ILE A 362 3.32 -12.89 -7.77
C ILE A 362 3.12 -14.11 -8.69
N ALA A 363 3.01 -15.31 -8.12
CA ALA A 363 2.81 -16.55 -8.86
C ALA A 363 1.51 -16.51 -9.70
N GLU A 364 0.44 -15.88 -9.20
CA GLU A 364 -0.81 -15.71 -9.96
C GLU A 364 -0.61 -14.76 -11.15
N ALA A 365 0.12 -13.66 -10.99
CA ALA A 365 0.45 -12.72 -12.08
C ALA A 365 1.30 -13.39 -13.16
N LEU A 366 2.35 -14.09 -12.72
CA LEU A 366 3.25 -14.86 -13.58
C LEU A 366 2.51 -15.96 -14.34
N HIS A 367 1.59 -16.67 -13.69
CA HIS A 367 0.77 -17.67 -14.37
C HIS A 367 -0.15 -17.05 -15.43
N TYR A 368 -0.80 -15.92 -15.12
CA TYR A 368 -1.64 -15.22 -16.09
C TYR A 368 -0.82 -14.68 -17.28
N SER A 369 0.41 -14.22 -17.03
CA SER A 369 1.34 -13.78 -18.07
C SER A 369 1.63 -14.88 -19.09
N LEU A 370 1.84 -16.10 -18.62
CA LEU A 370 2.16 -17.23 -19.47
C LEU A 370 0.93 -17.79 -20.20
N ASN A 371 -0.21 -17.89 -19.52
CA ASN A 371 -1.34 -18.69 -19.99
C ASN A 371 -2.53 -17.87 -20.48
N GLY A 372 -2.58 -16.57 -20.16
CA GLY A 372 -3.76 -15.73 -20.41
C GLY A 372 -4.98 -16.09 -19.56
N SER A 373 -4.81 -16.95 -18.56
CA SER A 373 -5.85 -17.42 -17.64
C SER A 373 -5.32 -17.49 -16.21
N TRP A 374 -6.24 -17.39 -15.24
CA TRP A 374 -5.93 -17.52 -13.82
C TRP A 374 -5.59 -18.96 -13.42
N LEU A 375 -4.85 -19.14 -12.32
CA LEU A 375 -4.56 -20.46 -11.76
C LEU A 375 -5.87 -21.17 -11.41
N SER A 376 -6.07 -22.39 -11.91
CA SER A 376 -7.22 -23.21 -11.51
C SER A 376 -7.18 -23.49 -10.00
N SER A 377 -8.35 -23.64 -9.36
CA SER A 377 -8.43 -24.00 -7.94
C SER A 377 -7.68 -25.30 -7.62
N THR A 378 -7.63 -26.25 -8.57
CA THR A 378 -6.93 -27.54 -8.44
C THR A 378 -5.40 -27.39 -8.57
N SER A 379 -4.91 -26.50 -9.44
CA SER A 379 -3.48 -26.20 -9.60
C SER A 379 -2.92 -25.35 -8.45
N LYS A 380 -3.78 -24.56 -7.77
CA LYS A 380 -3.44 -23.90 -6.51
C LYS A 380 -3.06 -24.91 -5.43
N THR A 381 -3.67 -26.10 -5.44
CA THR A 381 -3.31 -27.21 -4.55
C THR A 381 -1.94 -27.81 -4.91
N ALA A 382 -1.57 -27.85 -6.19
CA ALA A 382 -0.26 -28.38 -6.63
C ALA A 382 0.91 -27.41 -6.32
N LEU A 383 0.74 -26.10 -6.55
CA LEU A 383 1.72 -25.09 -6.12
C LEU A 383 1.78 -24.96 -4.58
N ALA A 384 0.63 -25.10 -3.90
CA ALA A 384 0.58 -25.14 -2.43
C ALA A 384 1.05 -26.49 -1.85
N SER A 385 1.09 -27.58 -2.62
CA SER A 385 1.52 -28.90 -2.11
C SER A 385 3.03 -28.98 -1.83
N VAL A 386 3.82 -28.03 -2.34
CA VAL A 386 5.24 -27.89 -1.98
C VAL A 386 5.41 -27.21 -0.61
N ASN A 387 4.41 -26.47 -0.11
CA ASN A 387 4.40 -25.88 1.24
C ASN A 387 3.20 -26.40 2.05
N LYS A 388 3.38 -27.57 2.68
CA LYS A 388 2.47 -28.19 3.68
C LYS A 388 2.10 -27.22 4.83
N LEU A 389 1.14 -26.31 4.64
CA LEU A 389 0.49 -25.55 5.71
C LEU A 389 -0.78 -24.90 5.14
N ARG A 390 -1.83 -25.67 4.80
CA ARG A 390 -3.14 -25.08 4.51
C ARG A 390 -4.29 -26.01 4.94
N ASN A 391 -4.61 -25.97 6.22
CA ASN A 391 -6.01 -26.14 6.61
C ASN A 391 -6.62 -24.75 6.77
N GLU A 392 -7.78 -24.60 6.16
CA GLU A 392 -8.50 -23.38 5.86
C GLU A 392 -8.80 -22.54 7.11
N LYS A 393 -8.11 -21.39 7.24
CA LYS A 393 -8.54 -20.10 7.83
C LYS A 393 -7.33 -19.19 8.03
N TYR A 394 -6.63 -18.87 6.94
CA TYR A 394 -5.74 -17.70 6.94
C TYR A 394 -6.59 -16.44 6.86
N ILE A 395 -7.24 -16.11 7.96
CA ILE A 395 -7.85 -14.80 8.12
C ILE A 395 -6.74 -13.95 8.75
N ASN A 396 -6.24 -12.97 8.02
CA ASN A 396 -5.52 -11.86 8.64
C ASN A 396 -6.54 -11.18 9.55
N ARG A 397 -6.56 -11.58 10.83
CA ARG A 397 -7.66 -11.20 11.73
C ARG A 397 -7.60 -9.72 12.12
N GLN A 398 -6.42 -9.11 11.99
CA GLN A 398 -6.20 -7.67 12.12
C GLN A 398 -4.73 -7.34 11.76
N SER A 399 -4.52 -6.42 10.83
CA SER A 399 -3.27 -5.67 10.81
C SER A 399 -3.30 -4.67 11.97
N ILE A 400 -2.33 -4.74 12.86
CA ILE A 400 -2.13 -3.66 13.84
C ILE A 400 -1.34 -2.59 13.08
N ASP A 401 -1.99 -1.49 12.69
CA ASP A 401 -1.27 -0.34 12.14
C ASP A 401 -0.40 0.23 13.27
N THR A 402 0.91 0.07 13.10
CA THR A 402 1.93 0.41 14.10
C THR A 402 2.21 1.92 14.14
N ARG A 403 1.52 2.71 13.31
CA ARG A 403 1.62 4.17 13.30
C ARG A 403 0.88 4.76 14.50
N ALA A 404 1.61 5.01 15.59
CA ALA A 404 1.16 5.72 16.79
C ALA A 404 0.29 6.95 16.49
N HIS A 405 0.63 7.69 15.44
CA HIS A 405 -0.01 8.93 15.02
C HIS A 405 -1.35 8.70 14.30
N ALA A 406 -1.61 7.49 13.80
CA ALA A 406 -2.87 7.11 13.17
C ALA A 406 -4.01 6.94 14.18
N ASN A 407 -3.72 6.67 15.46
CA ASN A 407 -4.73 6.49 16.50
C ASN A 407 -5.45 7.79 16.93
N GLY A 408 -5.04 8.95 16.39
CA GLY A 408 -5.74 10.25 16.52
C GLY A 408 -6.22 10.83 15.19
N MET A 409 -6.04 10.12 14.08
CA MET A 409 -6.40 10.56 12.71
C MET A 409 -7.83 10.20 12.31
N TYR A 410 -8.54 9.40 13.10
CA TYR A 410 -9.85 8.86 12.75
C TYR A 410 -10.95 9.38 13.69
N LYS A 411 -11.94 10.03 13.06
CA LYS A 411 -13.22 10.51 13.60
C LYS A 411 -13.20 11.90 14.25
N PHE A 412 -13.85 12.84 13.57
CA PHE A 412 -14.74 13.76 14.29
C PHE A 412 -15.73 12.87 15.06
N GLN A 413 -15.71 12.92 16.39
CA GLN A 413 -16.78 12.33 17.18
C GLN A 413 -18.09 12.95 16.68
N THR A 414 -19.00 12.13 16.15
CA THR A 414 -20.41 12.52 16.10
C THR A 414 -20.83 12.67 17.55
N GLY A 415 -20.82 13.91 18.04
CA GLY A 415 -21.33 14.24 19.35
C GLY A 415 -22.73 13.66 19.46
N ARG A 416 -22.96 12.83 20.48
CA ARG A 416 -24.32 12.67 20.99
C ARG A 416 -24.76 14.05 21.44
N SER A 417 -25.77 14.60 20.79
CA SER A 417 -26.61 15.62 21.40
C SER A 417 -27.02 15.12 22.77
N LYS A 418 -26.60 15.82 23.82
CA LYS A 418 -27.39 15.86 25.05
C LYS A 418 -28.39 16.99 24.91
#